data_AF-T1C3W6-F1
#
_entry.id   AF-T1C3W6-F1
#
_cell.length_a   1.000
_cell.length_b   1.000
_cell.length_c   1.000
_cell.angle_alpha   90.00
_cell.angle_beta   90.00
_cell.angle_gamma   90.00
#
_symmetry.space_group_name_H-M   'P 1'
#
loop_
_entity.id
_entity.type
_entity.pdbx_description
1 polymer ?
#
loop_
_entity_poly.entity_id
_entity_poly.type
_entity_poly.pdbx_seq_one_letter_code
_entity_poly.pdbx_strand_id
1 'polypeptide(L)'
;MHALAAGLAPDGGLYLPETLPRIDLATLAAAPTPAAVCTELLRPFFAGSPLATDLPALCGEAYAQMLPLRALTAADDYVLELFHGPTAAFKDIGARFLAVALQ
;
A
#
# COMPACT_ATOMS: atom_id res chain seq x y z
N MET A 1 -2.48 15.06 -1.15
CA MET A 1 -3.01 15.21 0.23
C MET A 1 -4.52 15.39 0.32
N HIS A 2 -5.15 16.26 -0.48
CA HIS A 2 -6.57 16.59 -0.30
C HIS A 2 -7.51 15.36 -0.25
N ALA A 3 -7.40 14.42 -1.19
CA ALA A 3 -8.23 13.22 -1.23
C ALA A 3 -8.07 12.32 0.02
N LEU A 4 -6.83 12.15 0.53
CA LEU A 4 -6.55 11.35 1.73
C LEU A 4 -7.19 11.95 2.98
N ALA A 5 -7.13 13.28 3.13
CA ALA A 5 -7.66 13.97 4.31
C ALA A 5 -9.18 14.17 4.24
N ALA A 6 -9.73 14.40 3.04
CA ALA A 6 -11.16 14.63 2.86
C ALA A 6 -11.99 13.35 3.06
N GLY A 7 -11.44 12.18 2.71
CA GLY A 7 -12.14 10.89 2.76
C GLY A 7 -13.21 10.76 1.67
N LEU A 8 -14.26 11.59 1.74
CA LEU A 8 -15.32 11.70 0.73
C LEU A 8 -15.17 12.99 -0.09
N ALA A 9 -15.61 12.94 -1.33
CA ALA A 9 -15.73 14.14 -2.16
C ALA A 9 -16.90 15.02 -1.67
N PRO A 10 -16.92 16.34 -1.98
CA PRO A 10 -17.97 17.25 -1.50
C PRO A 10 -19.39 16.88 -1.93
N ASP A 11 -19.54 16.11 -3.00
CA ASP A 11 -20.80 15.59 -3.52
C ASP A 11 -21.20 14.23 -2.92
N GLY A 12 -20.42 13.71 -1.96
CA GLY A 12 -20.60 12.39 -1.34
C GLY A 12 -20.01 11.23 -2.14
N GLY A 13 -19.34 11.51 -3.27
CA GLY A 13 -18.65 10.52 -4.08
C GLY A 13 -17.29 10.07 -3.52
N LEU A 14 -16.61 9.22 -4.28
CA LEU A 14 -15.25 8.73 -3.98
C LEU A 14 -14.24 9.36 -4.92
N TYR A 15 -13.08 9.74 -4.37
CA TYR A 15 -11.94 10.16 -5.17
C TYR A 15 -11.35 8.98 -5.93
N LEU A 16 -11.11 9.19 -7.22
CA LEU A 16 -10.38 8.30 -8.12
C LEU A 16 -9.28 9.11 -8.81
N PRO A 17 -8.17 8.48 -9.20
CA PRO A 17 -7.20 9.17 -10.05
C PRO A 17 -7.84 9.47 -11.40
N GLU A 18 -7.52 10.62 -11.99
CA GLU A 18 -8.01 10.99 -13.34
C GLU A 18 -7.59 9.97 -14.40
N THR A 19 -6.40 9.37 -14.23
CA THR A 19 -5.90 8.26 -15.04
C THR A 19 -5.31 7.18 -14.15
N LEU A 20 -5.60 5.91 -14.46
CA LEU A 20 -4.91 4.81 -13.80
C LEU A 20 -3.48 4.71 -14.36
N PRO A 21 -2.45 4.85 -13.51
CA PRO A 21 -1.08 4.82 -13.98
C PRO A 21 -0.72 3.41 -14.47
N ARG A 22 0.15 3.36 -15.49
CA ARG A 22 0.73 2.10 -15.93
C ARG A 22 1.79 1.67 -14.92
N ILE A 23 1.62 0.47 -14.38
CA ILE A 23 2.55 -0.12 -13.42
C ILE A 23 3.48 -1.06 -14.19
N ASP A 24 4.79 -0.91 -13.98
CA ASP A 24 5.78 -1.83 -14.50
C ASP A 24 5.98 -3.00 -13.53
N LEU A 25 5.54 -4.19 -13.95
CA LEU A 25 5.66 -5.40 -13.15
C LEU A 25 7.12 -5.85 -12.98
N ALA A 26 8.01 -5.51 -13.90
CA ALA A 26 9.43 -5.84 -13.76
C ALA A 26 10.06 -5.05 -12.60
N THR A 27 9.71 -3.77 -12.48
CA THR A 27 10.09 -2.93 -11.33
C THR A 27 9.55 -3.50 -10.01
N LEU A 28 8.29 -3.94 -9.96
CA LEU A 28 7.72 -4.56 -8.75
C LEU A 28 8.43 -5.86 -8.41
N ALA A 29 8.72 -6.72 -9.39
CA ALA A 29 9.37 -8.00 -9.19
C ALA A 29 10.82 -7.86 -8.70
N ALA A 30 11.49 -6.75 -9.04
CA ALA A 30 12.85 -6.45 -8.58
C ALA A 30 12.91 -5.91 -7.14
N ALA A 31 11.77 -5.54 -6.54
CA ALA A 31 11.75 -4.94 -5.21
C ALA A 31 12.11 -5.99 -4.13
N PRO A 32 13.03 -5.67 -3.20
CA PRO A 32 13.62 -6.66 -2.30
C PRO A 32 12.70 -7.07 -1.13
N THR A 33 11.64 -6.32 -0.86
CA THR A 33 10.73 -6.54 0.26
C THR A 33 9.29 -6.22 -0.12
N PRO A 34 8.28 -6.79 0.56
CA PRO A 34 6.88 -6.40 0.33
C PRO A 34 6.62 -4.90 0.52
N ALA A 35 7.26 -4.26 1.50
CA ALA A 35 7.16 -2.81 1.71
C ALA A 35 7.75 -2.01 0.52
N ALA A 36 8.83 -2.50 -0.08
CA ALA A 36 9.41 -1.90 -1.28
C ALA A 36 8.48 -2.10 -2.51
N VAL A 37 7.84 -3.27 -2.65
CA VAL A 37 6.80 -3.48 -3.67
C VAL A 37 5.68 -2.45 -3.51
N CYS A 38 5.17 -2.25 -2.29
CA CYS A 38 4.15 -1.24 -2.01
C CYS A 38 4.62 0.18 -2.34
N THR A 39 5.89 0.50 -2.05
CA THR A 39 6.48 1.81 -2.39
C THR A 39 6.46 2.05 -3.89
N GLU A 40 6.94 1.10 -4.69
CA GLU A 40 6.97 1.23 -6.15
C GLU A 40 5.56 1.23 -6.75
N LEU A 41 4.63 0.44 -6.20
CA LEU A 41 3.23 0.41 -6.62
C LEU A 41 2.54 1.75 -6.39
N LEU A 42 2.77 2.38 -5.23
CA LEU A 42 2.12 3.65 -4.85
C LEU A 42 2.78 4.86 -5.49
N ARG A 43 4.07 4.81 -5.83
CA ARG A 43 4.86 5.92 -6.39
C ARG A 43 4.12 6.76 -7.45
N PRO A 44 3.50 6.19 -8.51
CA PRO A 44 2.83 7.00 -9.52
C PRO A 44 1.57 7.72 -9.02
N PHE A 45 0.87 7.19 -8.01
CA PHE A 45 -0.31 7.82 -7.41
C PHE A 45 0.03 9.04 -6.54
N PHE A 46 1.28 9.12 -6.08
CA PHE A 46 1.80 10.20 -5.25
C PHE A 46 2.74 11.13 -6.01
N ALA A 47 2.87 10.99 -7.34
CA ALA A 47 3.69 11.90 -8.14
C ALA A 47 3.25 13.36 -7.94
N GLY A 48 4.19 14.24 -7.57
CA GLY A 48 3.88 15.64 -7.23
C GLY A 48 3.19 15.88 -5.89
N SER A 49 2.92 14.83 -5.11
CA SER A 49 2.44 14.94 -3.73
C SER A 49 3.58 15.35 -2.78
N PRO A 50 3.31 16.13 -1.71
CA PRO A 50 4.32 16.39 -0.68
C PRO A 50 4.82 15.12 0.02
N LEU A 51 4.03 14.03 0.02
CA LEU A 51 4.44 12.73 0.59
C LEU A 51 5.32 11.89 -0.35
N ALA A 52 5.60 12.36 -1.58
CA ALA A 52 6.28 11.55 -2.59
C ALA A 52 7.67 11.08 -2.14
N THR A 53 8.42 11.93 -1.45
CA THR A 53 9.76 11.62 -0.93
C THR A 53 9.72 10.70 0.28
N ASP A 54 8.64 10.76 1.05
CA ASP A 54 8.50 10.05 2.33
C ASP A 54 7.87 8.66 2.15
N LEU A 55 7.30 8.37 0.97
CA LEU A 55 6.67 7.09 0.65
C LEU A 55 7.47 5.84 1.08
N PRO A 56 8.80 5.74 0.86
CA PRO A 56 9.56 4.58 1.31
C PRO A 56 9.53 4.40 2.84
N ALA A 57 9.62 5.50 3.59
CA ALA A 57 9.56 5.48 5.06
C ALA A 57 8.14 5.12 5.54
N LEU A 58 7.10 5.74 4.96
CA LEU A 58 5.70 5.45 5.26
C LEU A 58 5.36 3.98 5.01
N CYS A 59 5.77 3.42 3.87
CA CYS A 59 5.55 2.01 3.55
C CYS A 59 6.36 1.09 4.48
N GLY A 60 7.59 1.47 4.82
CA GLY A 60 8.42 0.74 5.78
C GLY A 60 7.74 0.62 7.14
N GLU A 61 7.20 1.72 7.67
CA GLU A 61 6.51 1.75 8.96
C GLU A 61 5.14 1.05 8.93
N ALA A 62 4.38 1.25 7.85
CA ALA A 62 3.04 0.67 7.71
C ALA A 62 3.08 -0.85 7.55
N TYR A 63 4.04 -1.38 6.78
CA TYR A 63 4.00 -2.75 6.26
C TYR A 63 5.11 -3.69 6.76
N ALA A 64 6.02 -3.22 7.63
CA ALA A 64 7.05 -4.08 8.21
C ALA A 64 6.44 -5.35 8.82
N GLN A 65 6.87 -6.52 8.32
CA GLN A 65 6.46 -7.85 8.81
C GLN A 65 4.95 -8.18 8.70
N MET A 66 4.18 -7.37 7.96
CA MET A 66 2.71 -7.51 7.86
C MET A 66 2.23 -8.45 6.75
N LEU A 67 3.12 -8.83 5.83
CA LEU A 67 2.76 -9.46 4.55
C LEU A 67 3.52 -10.78 4.27
N PRO A 68 3.58 -11.76 5.20
CA PRO A 68 4.26 -13.02 4.92
C PRO A 68 3.49 -13.85 3.89
N LEU A 69 4.23 -14.36 2.90
CA LEU A 69 3.76 -15.34 1.93
C LEU A 69 4.12 -16.74 2.42
N ARG A 70 3.13 -17.62 2.55
CA ARG A 70 3.28 -19.01 3.00
C ARG A 70 2.95 -19.95 1.86
N ALA A 71 3.84 -20.91 1.59
CA ALA A 71 3.50 -22.03 0.72
C ALA A 71 2.54 -22.98 1.44
N LEU A 72 1.55 -23.49 0.72
CA LEU A 72 0.67 -24.57 1.18
C LEU A 72 1.27 -25.94 0.80
N THR A 73 0.56 -27.01 1.14
CA THR A 73 1.06 -28.39 0.95
C THR A 73 1.04 -28.85 -0.51
N ALA A 74 0.21 -28.26 -1.35
CA ALA A 74 0.18 -28.51 -2.78
C ALA A 74 1.27 -27.70 -3.51
N ALA A 75 1.72 -28.21 -4.66
CA ALA A 75 2.67 -27.49 -5.50
C ALA A 75 2.03 -26.19 -6.00
N ASP A 76 2.81 -25.10 -5.97
CA ASP A 76 2.44 -23.76 -6.44
C ASP A 76 1.24 -23.08 -5.73
N ASP A 77 0.81 -23.61 -4.59
CA ASP A 77 -0.24 -22.99 -3.76
C ASP A 77 0.36 -22.12 -2.65
N TYR A 78 -0.15 -20.90 -2.52
CA TYR A 78 0.33 -19.93 -1.53
C TYR A 78 -0.81 -19.20 -0.83
N VAL A 79 -0.56 -18.80 0.41
CA VAL A 79 -1.39 -17.88 1.19
C VAL A 79 -0.57 -16.65 1.53
N LEU A 80 -1.08 -15.47 1.19
CA LEU A 80 -0.59 -14.21 1.70
C LEU A 80 -1.37 -13.89 2.98
N GLU A 81 -0.72 -14.00 4.13
CA GLU A 81 -1.36 -13.75 5.41
C GLU A 81 -1.46 -12.24 5.65
N LEU A 82 -2.69 -11.71 5.67
CA LEU A 82 -2.96 -10.27 5.85
C LEU A 82 -3.48 -9.93 7.26
N PHE A 83 -3.22 -10.78 8.25
CA PHE A 83 -3.84 -10.71 9.58
C PHE A 83 -2.83 -10.62 10.72
N HIS A 84 -1.59 -10.20 10.45
CA HIS A 84 -0.55 -10.03 11.48
C HIS A 84 -0.54 -8.63 12.13
N GLY A 85 -1.55 -7.81 11.81
CA GLY A 85 -1.74 -6.49 12.40
C GLY A 85 -2.45 -6.51 13.76
N PRO A 86 -2.59 -5.33 14.39
CA PRO A 86 -3.16 -5.19 15.74
C PRO A 86 -4.63 -5.62 15.86
N THR A 87 -5.38 -5.68 14.76
CA THR A 87 -6.79 -6.12 14.76
C THR A 87 -6.96 -7.52 14.18
N ALA A 88 -5.85 -8.20 13.84
CA ALA A 88 -5.83 -9.51 13.21
C ALA A 88 -6.68 -9.59 11.92
N ALA A 89 -6.72 -8.50 11.15
CA ALA A 89 -7.53 -8.42 9.94
C ALA A 89 -6.83 -7.63 8.83
N PHE A 90 -7.16 -7.95 7.58
CA PHE A 90 -6.59 -7.29 6.39
C PHE A 90 -6.78 -5.77 6.35
N LYS A 91 -7.77 -5.26 7.09
CA LYS A 91 -8.05 -3.81 7.19
C LYS A 91 -6.86 -3.05 7.79
N ASP A 92 -6.02 -3.72 8.58
CA ASP A 92 -4.81 -3.12 9.16
C ASP A 92 -3.83 -2.63 8.09
N ILE A 93 -3.79 -3.26 6.90
CA ILE A 93 -2.89 -2.85 5.82
C ILE A 93 -3.23 -1.43 5.35
N GLY A 94 -4.50 -1.16 5.02
CA GLY A 94 -4.93 0.17 4.61
C GLY A 94 -4.91 1.17 5.77
N ALA A 95 -5.42 0.77 6.94
CA ALA A 95 -5.55 1.67 8.09
C ALA A 95 -4.20 2.15 8.63
N ARG A 96 -3.17 1.28 8.68
CA ARG A 96 -1.83 1.67 9.13
C ARG A 96 -1.18 2.68 8.19
N PHE A 97 -1.26 2.45 6.89
CA PHE A 97 -0.73 3.41 5.90
C PHE A 97 -1.43 4.76 6.03
N LEU A 98 -2.76 4.76 6.16
CA LEU A 98 -3.52 6.00 6.36
C LEU A 98 -3.10 6.72 7.66
N ALA A 99 -2.90 5.97 8.75
CA ALA A 99 -2.48 6.54 10.02
C ALA A 99 -1.12 7.23 9.93
N VAL A 100 -0.11 6.60 9.30
CA VAL A 100 1.23 7.20 9.17
C VAL A 100 1.28 8.33 8.14
N ALA A 101 0.45 8.28 7.09
CA ALA A 101 0.41 9.30 6.04
C ALA A 101 -0.36 10.58 6.45
N LEU A 102 -1.14 10.52 7.53
CA LEU A 102 -1.92 11.65 8.06
C LEU A 102 -1.32 12.26 9.34
N GLN A 103 -0.16 11.78 9.79
CA GLN A 103 0.63 12.41 10.86
C GLN A 103 1.28 13.71 10.36
#